data_AF-A0A256L960-F1
#
_entry.id   AF-A0A256L960-F1
#
_cell.length_a   1.000
_cell.length_b   1.000
_cell.length_c   1.000
_cell.angle_alpha   90.00
_cell.angle_beta   90.00
_cell.angle_gamma   90.00
#
_symmetry.space_group_name_H-M   'P 1'
#
loop_
_entity.id
_entity.type
_entity.pdbx_description
1 polymer ?
#
loop_
_entity_poly.entity_id
_entity_poly.type
_entity_poly.pdbx_seq_one_letter_code
_entity_poly.pdbx_strand_id
1 'polypeptide(L)' 'MLAGLSKNIIVTEARKRSGSLITANIALEENRNIFAVPGPVSSPLSEGPNELIAAGAYPLVNADFKNLL' A
#
# COMPACT_ATOMS: atom_id res chain seq x y z
N MET A 1 -13.94 2.42 6.26
CA MET A 1 -13.21 3.47 5.53
C MET A 1 -12.03 3.92 6.39
N LEU A 2 -10.85 3.31 6.21
CA LEU A 2 -9.64 3.62 7.00
C LEU A 2 -8.78 4.72 6.35
N ALA A 3 -8.87 4.86 5.03
CA ALA A 3 -7.98 5.76 4.29
C ALA A 3 -8.31 7.26 4.40
N GLY A 4 -9.57 7.61 4.67
CA GLY A 4 -9.99 9.00 4.81
C GLY A 4 -9.46 9.68 6.08
N LEU A 5 -9.28 8.91 7.18
CA LEU A 5 -8.84 9.42 8.50
C LEU A 5 -7.35 9.23 8.79
N SER A 6 -6.64 8.42 8.02
CA SER A 6 -5.25 8.06 8.32
C SER A 6 -4.27 9.01 7.65
N LYS A 7 -3.27 9.50 8.40
CA LYS A 7 -2.15 10.29 7.87
C LYS A 7 -1.23 9.48 6.96
N ASN A 8 -0.96 8.23 7.36
CA ASN A 8 -0.13 7.27 6.64
C ASN A 8 -0.85 5.94 6.64
N ILE A 9 -0.81 5.23 5.52
CA ILE A 9 -1.43 3.90 5.37
C ILE A 9 -0.33 2.93 4.97
N ILE A 10 -0.22 1.81 5.68
CA ILE A 10 0.77 0.77 5.40
C ILE A 10 0.01 -0.49 4.99
N VAL A 11 0.32 -1.03 3.81
CA VAL A 11 -0.24 -2.27 3.29
C VAL A 11 0.84 -3.34 3.30
N THR A 12 0.71 -4.31 4.22
CA THR A 12 1.68 -5.40 4.37
C THR A 12 1.33 -6.62 3.52
N GLU A 13 0.04 -7.00 3.50
CA GLU A 13 -0.46 -8.16 2.78
C GLU A 13 -1.84 -7.85 2.20
N ALA A 14 -2.02 -8.08 0.91
CA ALA A 14 -3.32 -7.99 0.26
C ALA A 14 -3.35 -8.85 -0.99
N ARG A 15 -4.40 -9.66 -1.12
CA ARG A 15 -4.73 -10.29 -2.40
C ARG A 15 -5.22 -9.24 -3.40
N LYS A 16 -4.98 -9.50 -4.68
CA LYS A 16 -5.57 -8.76 -5.78
C LYS A 16 -7.09 -8.65 -5.60
N ARG A 17 -7.62 -7.43 -5.72
CA ARG A 17 -9.04 -7.08 -5.52
C ARG A 17 -9.62 -7.26 -4.10
N SER A 18 -8.80 -7.27 -3.05
CA SER A 18 -9.36 -7.17 -1.68
C SER A 18 -10.07 -5.82 -1.47
N GLY A 19 -11.12 -5.79 -0.65
CA GLY A 19 -11.82 -4.53 -0.33
C GLY A 19 -10.90 -3.47 0.29
N SER A 20 -9.85 -3.92 1.00
CA SER A 20 -8.79 -3.08 1.52
C SER A 20 -7.92 -2.46 0.42
N LEU A 21 -7.65 -3.19 -0.66
CA LEU A 21 -6.85 -2.73 -1.80
C LEU A 21 -7.57 -1.65 -2.61
N ILE A 22 -8.88 -1.80 -2.82
CA ILE A 22 -9.70 -0.78 -3.49
C ILE A 22 -9.62 0.54 -2.71
N THR A 23 -9.72 0.47 -1.39
CA THR A 23 -9.61 1.65 -0.51
C THR A 23 -8.22 2.28 -0.57
N ALA A 24 -7.15 1.47 -0.66
CA ALA A 24 -5.78 1.95 -0.79
C ALA A 24 -5.51 2.62 -2.16
N ASN A 25 -6.05 2.06 -3.25
CA ASN A 25 -5.95 2.67 -4.59
C ASN A 25 -6.64 4.03 -4.67
N ILE A 26 -7.87 4.14 -4.15
CA ILE A 26 -8.58 5.44 -4.10
C ILE A 26 -7.77 6.47 -3.29
N ALA A 27 -7.15 6.05 -2.19
CA ALA A 27 -6.33 6.93 -1.38
C ALA A 27 -5.02 7.35 -2.06
N LEU A 28 -4.46 6.48 -2.90
CA LEU A 28 -3.32 6.81 -3.76
C LEU A 28 -3.70 7.88 -4.81
N GLU A 29 -4.87 7.72 -5.45
CA GLU A 29 -5.43 8.71 -6.39
C GLU A 29 -5.68 10.08 -5.73
N GLU A 30 -6.08 10.08 -4.46
CA GLU A 30 -6.26 11.27 -3.61
C GLU A 30 -4.92 11.86 -3.10
N ASN A 31 -3.78 11.48 -3.69
CA ASN A 31 -2.44 11.94 -3.33
C ASN A 31 -2.10 11.74 -1.84
N ARG A 32 -2.57 10.65 -1.23
CA ARG A 32 -2.22 10.30 0.15
C ARG A 32 -0.94 9.46 0.21
N ASN A 33 -0.27 9.55 1.35
CA ASN A 33 0.92 8.76 1.63
C ASN A 33 0.57 7.29 1.88
N ILE A 34 0.67 6.49 0.82
CA ILE A 34 0.52 5.04 0.86
C ILE A 34 1.91 4.41 0.88
N PHE A 35 2.12 3.52 1.83
CA PHE A 35 3.28 2.65 1.93
C PHE A 35 2.84 1.22 1.68
N ALA A 36 3.61 0.48 0.90
CA ALA A 36 3.34 -0.92 0.60
C ALA A 36 4.60 -1.75 0.82
N VAL A 37 4.46 -2.87 1.52
CA VAL A 37 5.58 -3.79 1.76
C VAL A 37 5.74 -4.68 0.53
N PRO A 38 6.87 -4.58 -0.20
CA PRO A 38 7.10 -5.44 -1.36
C PRO A 38 7.23 -6.90 -0.92
N GLY A 39 6.79 -7.82 -1.77
CA GLY A 39 6.92 -9.25 -1.53
C GLY A 39 7.07 -10.08 -2.80
N PRO A 40 7.24 -11.40 -2.68
CA PRO A 40 7.49 -12.29 -3.81
C PRO A 40 6.39 -12.20 -4.88
N VAL A 41 6.76 -12.08 -6.16
CA VAL A 41 5.78 -11.99 -7.27
C VAL A 41 4.89 -13.22 -7.42
N SER A 42 5.31 -14.37 -6.89
CA SER A 42 4.54 -15.62 -6.87
C SER A 42 3.59 -15.72 -5.67
N SER A 43 3.67 -14.80 -4.70
CA SER A 43 2.83 -14.81 -3.51
C SER A 43 1.51 -14.09 -3.78
N PRO A 44 0.35 -14.77 -3.64
CA PRO A 44 -0.95 -14.14 -3.79
C PRO A 44 -1.19 -12.98 -2.80
N LEU A 45 -0.49 -12.98 -1.66
CA LEU A 45 -0.59 -11.93 -0.64
C LEU A 45 0.26 -10.70 -0.98
N SER A 46 1.20 -10.82 -1.91
CA SER A 46 2.07 -9.73 -2.35
C SER A 46 1.57 -9.07 -3.63
N GLU A 47 0.56 -9.63 -4.30
CA GLU A 47 -0.05 -9.03 -5.50
C GLU A 47 -0.56 -7.61 -5.24
N GLY A 48 -1.30 -7.40 -4.15
CA GLY A 48 -1.85 -6.10 -3.80
C GLY A 48 -0.78 -5.06 -3.46
N PRO A 49 0.14 -5.31 -2.50
CA PRO A 49 1.24 -4.40 -2.22
C PRO A 49 2.09 -4.08 -3.46
N ASN A 50 2.41 -5.06 -4.28
CA ASN A 50 3.20 -4.85 -5.49
C ASN A 50 2.44 -4.02 -6.55
N GLU A 51 1.11 -4.21 -6.70
CA GLU A 51 0.27 -3.36 -7.54
C GLU A 51 0.25 -1.90 -7.03
N LEU A 52 0.16 -1.68 -5.71
CA LEU A 52 0.22 -0.34 -5.13
C LEU A 52 1.56 0.35 -5.39
N ILE A 53 2.67 -0.37 -5.24
CA ILE A 53 4.01 0.15 -5.55
C ILE A 53 4.09 0.53 -7.04
N ALA A 54 3.59 -0.31 -7.93
CA ALA A 54 3.55 -0.02 -9.36
C ALA A 54 2.67 1.20 -9.71
N ALA A 55 1.64 1.46 -8.90
CA ALA A 55 0.77 2.63 -9.05
C ALA A 55 1.35 3.93 -8.44
N GLY A 56 2.48 3.86 -7.72
CA GLY A 56 3.15 5.02 -7.14
C GLY A 56 3.17 5.07 -5.61
N ALA A 57 2.78 4.01 -4.92
CA ALA A 57 2.97 3.91 -3.47
C ALA A 57 4.45 3.78 -3.11
N TYR A 58 4.82 4.27 -1.92
CA TYR A 58 6.19 4.17 -1.42
C TYR A 58 6.50 2.72 -0.99
N PRO A 59 7.57 2.10 -1.53
CA PRO A 59 7.99 0.77 -1.10
C PRO A 59 8.57 0.83 0.32
N LEU A 60 7.98 0.08 1.24
CA LEU A 60 8.41 0.01 2.63
C LEU A 60 9.32 -1.20 2.85
N VAL A 61 10.63 -0.96 2.82
CA VAL A 61 11.66 -2.02 2.97
C VAL A 61 12.25 -2.11 4.38
N ASN A 62 11.90 -1.17 5.26
CA ASN A 62 12.33 -1.14 6.65
C ASN A 62 11.19 -0.59 7.52
N ALA A 63 11.30 -0.73 8.84
CA ALA A 63 10.29 -0.21 9.78
C ALA A 63 10.36 1.32 9.95
N ASP A 64 11.25 2.01 9.25
CA ASP A 64 11.51 3.45 9.44
C ASP A 64 10.70 4.31 8.47
N PHE A 65 9.37 4.24 8.58
CA PHE A 65 8.43 5.01 7.74
C PHE A 65 8.30 6.49 8.15
N LYS A 66 8.89 6.89 9.29
CA LYS A 66 8.79 8.28 9.79
C LYS A 66 9.66 9.26 9.00
N ASN A 67 10.66 8.77 8.29
CA ASN A 67 11.65 9.56 7.55
C ASN A 67 11.46 9.53 6.02
N LEU A 68 10.38 8.91 5.52
CA LEU A 68 10.11 8.75 4.09
C LEU A 68 9.33 9.91 3.45
N LEU A 69 9.03 10.96 4.22
CA LEU A 69 8.29 12.17 3.83
C LEU A 69 8.95 13.39 4.47
#